data_AF-A0A382V3H7-F1
#
_entry.id   AF-A0A382V3H7-F1
#
_cell.length_a   1.000
_cell.length_b   1.000
_cell.length_c   1.000
_cell.angle_alpha   90.00
_cell.angle_beta   90.00
_cell.angle_gamma   90.00
#
_symmetry.space_group_name_H-M   'P 1'
#
loop_
_entity.id
_entity.type
_entity.pdbx_description
1 polymer ?
#
loop_
_entity_poly.entity_id
_entity_poly.type
_entity_poly.pdbx_seq_one_letter_code
_entity_poly.pdbx_strand_id
1 'polypeptide(L)'
;MSVTNIAQHLTALGYDISRQEIIAVPEIAVEYLSHRYGAARCFVIGDHSLDTCFTQYGHQVTHEEAPVDAVVIGLSRWANFGEIDIARRLVEAGAEPVALNRDPTCPDGAVLRIGAGPVVAALESVISRPVTLVGKPSAEFFDAALRRTGFRPEETIMLGDSIKVDIIGAAGAGLRTIL
;
A
#
# COMPACT_ATOMS: atom_id res chain seq x y z
N MET A 1 9.98 -2.40 -1.32
CA MET A 1 10.97 -3.16 -0.53
C MET A 1 10.24 -4.32 0.13
N SER A 2 10.76 -5.55 0.05
CA SER A 2 10.11 -6.72 0.67
C SER A 2 10.29 -6.72 2.19
N VAL A 3 9.41 -7.42 2.92
CA VAL A 3 9.54 -7.64 4.38
C VAL A 3 10.92 -8.24 4.73
N THR A 4 11.43 -9.14 3.90
CA THR A 4 12.78 -9.70 4.00
C THR A 4 13.86 -8.63 4.06
N ASN A 5 13.81 -7.69 3.12
CA ASN A 5 14.83 -6.65 2.98
C ASN A 5 14.75 -5.67 4.16
N ILE A 6 13.53 -5.37 4.63
CA ILE A 6 13.33 -4.52 5.82
C ILE A 6 13.93 -5.20 7.06
N ALA A 7 13.63 -6.48 7.29
CA ALA A 7 14.17 -7.24 8.42
C ALA A 7 15.70 -7.27 8.40
N GLN A 8 16.30 -7.60 7.25
CA GLN A 8 17.76 -7.62 7.08
C GLN A 8 18.40 -6.25 7.35
N HIS A 9 17.77 -5.17 6.89
CA HIS A 9 18.26 -3.82 7.13
C HIS A 9 18.21 -3.45 8.62
N LEU A 10 17.11 -3.74 9.30
CA LEU A 10 16.97 -3.48 10.74
C LEU A 10 17.93 -4.33 11.57
N THR A 11 18.13 -5.60 11.23
CA THR A 11 19.14 -6.46 11.88
C THR A 11 20.55 -5.92 11.67
N ALA A 12 20.87 -5.40 10.48
CA ALA A 12 22.17 -4.77 10.22
C ALA A 12 22.39 -3.48 11.03
N LEU A 13 21.32 -2.81 11.48
CA LEU A 13 21.36 -1.67 12.40
C LEU A 13 21.41 -2.09 13.88
N GLY A 14 21.38 -3.38 14.20
CA GLY A 14 21.48 -3.92 15.56
C GLY A 14 20.14 -4.19 16.24
N TYR A 15 19.02 -4.13 15.51
CA TYR A 15 17.71 -4.50 16.04
C TYR A 15 17.48 -6.02 15.96
N ASP A 16 17.08 -6.62 17.07
CA ASP A 16 16.55 -7.98 17.10
C ASP A 16 15.07 -7.95 16.71
N ILE A 17 14.78 -8.18 15.42
CA ILE A 17 13.43 -8.11 14.87
C ILE A 17 13.17 -9.30 13.95
N SER A 18 12.04 -9.96 14.18
CA SER A 18 11.55 -11.04 13.33
C SER A 18 10.71 -10.49 12.18
N ARG A 19 10.50 -11.30 11.13
CA ARG A 19 9.63 -10.89 10.01
C ARG A 19 8.17 -10.70 10.43
N GLN A 20 7.74 -11.44 11.45
CA GLN A 20 6.37 -11.42 11.96
C GLN A 20 6.02 -10.07 12.60
N GLU A 21 7.03 -9.32 13.06
CA GLU A 21 6.88 -7.99 13.65
C GLU A 21 6.84 -6.88 12.59
N ILE A 22 7.09 -7.21 11.33
CA ILE A 22 7.09 -6.25 10.22
C ILE A 22 5.82 -6.42 9.42
N ILE A 23 4.98 -5.38 9.44
CA ILE A 23 3.75 -5.33 8.67
C ILE A 23 3.96 -4.35 7.51
N ALA A 24 4.02 -4.89 6.30
CA ALA A 24 4.23 -4.09 5.10
C ALA A 24 2.89 -3.79 4.40
N VAL A 25 2.73 -2.56 3.93
CA VAL A 25 1.51 -2.11 3.22
C VAL A 25 1.12 -3.01 2.04
N PRO A 26 2.03 -3.54 1.19
CA PRO A 26 1.66 -4.50 0.15
C PRO A 26 0.92 -5.73 0.67
N GLU A 27 1.30 -6.27 1.83
CA GLU A 27 0.62 -7.43 2.42
C GLU A 27 -0.76 -7.06 2.95
N ILE A 28 -0.93 -5.84 3.47
CA ILE A 28 -2.25 -5.33 3.87
C ILE A 28 -3.14 -5.13 2.65
N ALA A 29 -2.61 -4.63 1.52
CA ALA A 29 -3.37 -4.49 0.28
C ALA A 29 -3.83 -5.84 -0.28
N VAL A 30 -2.98 -6.86 -0.18
CA VAL A 30 -3.34 -8.25 -0.48
C VAL A 30 -4.45 -8.76 0.44
N GLU A 31 -4.33 -8.55 1.76
CA GLU A 31 -5.36 -8.97 2.72
C GLU A 31 -6.70 -8.27 2.43
N TYR A 32 -6.66 -6.96 2.20
CA TYR A 32 -7.81 -6.14 1.84
C TYR A 32 -8.55 -6.68 0.61
N LEU A 33 -7.82 -6.99 -0.47
CA LEU A 33 -8.41 -7.54 -1.69
C LEU A 33 -8.86 -8.99 -1.51
N SER A 34 -8.17 -9.77 -0.68
CA SER A 34 -8.56 -11.14 -0.35
C SER A 34 -9.91 -11.19 0.37
N HIS A 35 -10.13 -10.32 1.36
CA HIS A 35 -11.42 -10.22 2.05
C HIS A 35 -12.56 -9.81 1.12
N ARG A 36 -12.25 -9.06 0.06
CA ARG A 36 -13.25 -8.49 -0.83
C ARG A 36 -13.59 -9.36 -2.04
N TYR A 37 -12.59 -10.03 -2.60
CA TYR A 37 -12.69 -10.76 -3.88
C TYR A 37 -12.21 -12.21 -3.79
N GLY A 38 -11.63 -12.64 -2.67
CA GLY A 38 -10.86 -13.88 -2.60
C GLY A 38 -9.63 -13.77 -3.49
N ALA A 39 -9.63 -14.45 -4.64
CA ALA A 39 -8.54 -14.38 -5.62
C ALA A 39 -8.80 -13.30 -6.67
N ALA A 40 -8.45 -12.05 -6.35
CA ALA A 40 -8.57 -10.92 -7.29
C ALA A 40 -7.61 -11.02 -8.49
N ARG A 41 -8.07 -10.59 -9.66
CA ARG A 41 -7.24 -10.21 -10.81
C ARG A 41 -6.94 -8.71 -10.73
N CYS A 42 -5.68 -8.34 -10.75
CA CYS A 42 -5.19 -6.99 -10.49
C CYS A 42 -4.38 -6.45 -11.67
N PHE A 43 -4.66 -5.22 -12.08
CA PHE A 43 -3.74 -4.43 -12.89
C PHE A 43 -2.85 -3.60 -11.96
N VAL A 44 -1.53 -3.76 -12.03
CA VAL A 44 -0.60 -3.19 -11.04
C VAL A 44 0.28 -2.12 -11.67
N ILE A 45 0.23 -0.90 -11.15
CA ILE A 45 1.21 0.15 -11.44
C ILE A 45 2.22 0.16 -10.28
N GLY A 46 3.35 -0.52 -10.46
CA GLY A 46 4.34 -0.72 -9.39
C GLY A 46 5.58 -1.49 -9.85
N ASP A 47 6.60 -1.55 -8.98
CA ASP A 47 7.77 -2.39 -9.21
C ASP A 47 7.44 -3.89 -9.11
N HIS A 48 8.19 -4.75 -9.81
CA HIS A 48 7.99 -6.22 -9.87
C HIS A 48 7.86 -6.94 -8.51
N SER A 49 8.42 -6.38 -7.45
CA SER A 49 8.24 -6.93 -6.10
C SER A 49 6.78 -6.93 -5.64
N LEU A 50 5.95 -6.02 -6.17
CA LEU A 50 4.53 -5.96 -5.89
C LEU A 50 3.80 -7.10 -6.60
N ASP A 51 4.17 -7.39 -7.85
CA ASP A 51 3.65 -8.53 -8.61
C ASP A 51 3.90 -9.85 -7.88
N THR A 52 5.15 -10.05 -7.42
CA THR A 52 5.52 -11.24 -6.63
C THR A 52 4.73 -11.31 -5.33
N CYS A 53 4.56 -10.18 -4.64
CA CYS A 53 3.78 -10.14 -3.41
C CYS A 53 2.33 -10.56 -3.65
N PHE A 54 1.67 -10.05 -4.68
CA PHE A 54 0.27 -10.36 -4.95
C PHE A 54 0.07 -11.81 -5.39
N THR A 55 0.93 -12.28 -6.30
CA THR A 55 0.87 -13.67 -6.81
C THR A 55 1.15 -14.71 -5.74
N GLN A 56 2.03 -14.43 -4.77
CA GLN A 56 2.32 -15.33 -3.65
C GLN A 56 1.08 -15.63 -2.79
N TYR A 57 0.12 -14.71 -2.73
CA TYR A 57 -1.13 -14.87 -1.97
C TYR A 57 -2.32 -15.27 -2.85
N GLY A 58 -2.07 -15.70 -4.09
CA GLY A 58 -3.10 -16.27 -4.97
C GLY A 58 -3.84 -15.26 -5.85
N HIS A 59 -3.45 -13.97 -5.83
CA HIS A 59 -3.96 -13.00 -6.79
C HIS A 59 -3.32 -13.20 -8.17
N GLN A 60 -4.04 -12.83 -9.22
CA GLN A 60 -3.51 -12.77 -10.57
C GLN A 60 -3.07 -11.34 -10.87
N VAL A 61 -1.85 -11.15 -11.36
CA VAL A 61 -1.35 -9.84 -11.79
C VAL A 61 -1.27 -9.81 -13.31
N THR A 62 -1.79 -8.74 -13.90
CA THR A 62 -1.73 -8.50 -15.35
C THR A 62 -1.29 -7.06 -15.62
N HIS A 63 -0.56 -6.87 -16.72
CA HIS A 63 -0.17 -5.56 -17.24
C HIS A 63 -0.81 -5.30 -18.61
N GLU A 64 -1.83 -6.09 -18.94
CA GLU A 64 -2.61 -5.98 -20.18
C GLU A 64 -3.92 -5.25 -19.89
N GLU A 65 -4.45 -4.56 -20.91
CA GLU A 65 -5.78 -3.96 -20.85
C GLU A 65 -6.86 -5.04 -21.00
N ALA A 66 -7.16 -5.71 -19.90
CA ALA A 66 -8.17 -6.76 -19.80
C ALA A 66 -9.02 -6.56 -18.52
N PRO A 67 -10.24 -7.13 -18.44
CA PRO A 67 -11.06 -7.03 -17.23
C PRO A 67 -10.28 -7.47 -15.98
N VAL A 68 -10.33 -6.65 -14.94
CA VAL A 68 -9.70 -6.86 -13.62
C VAL A 68 -10.67 -6.47 -12.51
N ASP A 69 -10.47 -7.03 -11.33
CA ASP A 69 -11.24 -6.66 -10.13
C ASP A 69 -10.72 -5.36 -9.52
N ALA A 70 -9.40 -5.15 -9.57
CA ALA A 70 -8.74 -3.99 -8.97
C ALA A 70 -7.60 -3.44 -9.83
N VAL A 71 -7.41 -2.12 -9.75
CA VAL A 71 -6.22 -1.40 -10.20
C VAL A 71 -5.42 -1.02 -8.96
N VAL A 72 -4.18 -1.49 -8.83
CA VAL A 72 -3.35 -1.28 -7.63
C VAL A 72 -2.18 -0.36 -7.96
N ILE A 73 -2.04 0.72 -7.20
CA ILE A 73 -0.97 1.71 -7.36
C ILE A 73 -0.01 1.62 -6.18
N GLY A 74 1.23 1.23 -6.47
CA GLY A 74 2.34 1.23 -5.53
C GLY A 74 3.45 2.19 -5.97
N LEU A 75 4.61 2.08 -5.31
CA LEU A 75 5.82 2.74 -5.78
C LEU A 75 6.27 2.08 -7.09
N SER A 76 6.40 2.88 -8.13
CA SER A 76 6.96 2.48 -9.43
C SER A 76 8.11 3.39 -9.78
N ARG A 77 9.24 2.81 -10.22
CA ARG A 77 10.34 3.62 -10.77
C ARG A 77 9.99 4.29 -12.10
N TRP A 78 9.14 3.65 -12.89
CA TRP A 78 8.89 4.00 -14.29
C TRP A 78 7.40 3.93 -14.65
N ALA A 79 6.56 4.56 -13.82
CA ALA A 79 5.15 4.74 -14.18
C ALA A 79 5.06 5.59 -15.46
N ASN A 80 4.23 5.17 -16.41
CA ASN A 80 4.04 5.88 -17.67
C ASN A 80 2.57 6.25 -17.92
N PHE A 81 2.37 7.20 -18.83
CA PHE A 81 1.02 7.66 -19.20
C PHE A 81 0.12 6.55 -19.75
N GLY A 82 0.69 5.54 -20.42
CA GLY A 82 -0.06 4.40 -20.94
C GLY A 82 -0.66 3.55 -19.82
N GLU A 83 0.10 3.26 -18.76
CA GLU A 83 -0.41 2.53 -17.59
C GLU A 83 -1.55 3.29 -16.91
N ILE A 84 -1.43 4.62 -16.77
CA ILE A 84 -2.47 5.47 -16.17
C ILE A 84 -3.73 5.47 -17.04
N ASP A 85 -3.58 5.52 -18.36
CA ASP A 85 -4.70 5.53 -19.30
C ASP A 85 -5.43 4.18 -19.36
N ILE A 86 -4.70 3.07 -19.29
CA ILE A 86 -5.27 1.72 -19.10
C ILE A 86 -6.01 1.65 -17.77
N ALA A 87 -5.35 2.04 -16.66
CA ALA A 87 -5.94 2.06 -15.33
C ALA A 87 -7.25 2.85 -15.30
N ARG A 88 -7.30 4.03 -15.91
CA ARG A 88 -8.51 4.84 -16.04
C ARG A 88 -9.65 4.05 -16.69
N ARG A 89 -9.40 3.41 -17.84
CA ARG A 89 -10.42 2.62 -18.55
C ARG A 89 -10.90 1.44 -17.73
N LEU A 90 -10.00 0.74 -17.04
CA LEU A 90 -10.34 -0.39 -16.17
C LEU A 90 -11.19 0.05 -14.98
N VAL A 91 -10.86 1.19 -14.37
CA VAL A 91 -11.65 1.77 -13.26
C VAL A 91 -13.05 2.17 -13.71
N GLU A 92 -13.17 2.82 -14.87
CA GLU A 92 -14.47 3.18 -15.45
C GLU A 92 -15.28 1.95 -15.91
N ALA A 93 -14.60 0.84 -16.21
CA ALA A 93 -15.24 -0.46 -16.47
C ALA A 93 -15.64 -1.21 -15.19
N GLY A 94 -15.38 -0.66 -14.01
CA GLY A 94 -15.86 -1.17 -12.73
C GLY A 94 -14.77 -1.63 -11.76
N ALA A 95 -13.51 -1.72 -12.19
CA ALA A 95 -12.41 -2.10 -11.32
C ALA A 95 -12.27 -1.13 -10.13
N GLU A 96 -11.85 -1.64 -8.98
CA GLU A 96 -11.59 -0.81 -7.82
C GLU A 96 -10.18 -0.20 -7.87
N PRO A 97 -10.03 1.13 -7.85
CA PRO A 97 -8.72 1.75 -7.71
C PRO A 97 -8.25 1.73 -6.26
N VAL A 98 -7.10 1.10 -6.03
CA VAL A 98 -6.47 0.94 -4.71
C VAL A 98 -5.06 1.52 -4.74
N ALA A 99 -4.71 2.38 -3.79
CA ALA A 99 -3.36 2.91 -3.61
C ALA A 99 -2.76 2.43 -2.29
N LEU A 100 -1.49 2.04 -2.33
CA LEU A 100 -0.72 1.67 -1.14
C LEU A 100 -0.37 2.91 -0.30
N ASN A 101 0.03 4.01 -0.93
CA ASN A 101 0.27 5.29 -0.26
C ASN A 101 -0.02 6.46 -1.21
N ARG A 102 -0.04 7.68 -0.68
CA ARG A 102 -0.20 8.94 -1.44
C ARG A 102 1.00 9.88 -1.27
N ASP A 103 2.16 9.32 -0.95
CA ASP A 103 3.32 10.15 -0.64
C ASP A 103 3.80 10.86 -1.92
N PRO A 104 3.94 12.20 -1.90
CA PRO A 104 4.36 12.94 -3.10
C PRO A 104 5.80 12.58 -3.49
N THR A 105 6.62 12.26 -2.50
CA THR A 105 8.04 11.96 -2.64
C THR A 105 8.45 10.78 -1.76
N CYS A 106 9.51 10.08 -2.16
CA CYS A 106 10.10 8.97 -1.42
C CYS A 106 11.62 9.15 -1.35
N PRO A 107 12.25 9.07 -0.16
CA PRO A 107 13.70 9.06 -0.05
C PRO A 107 14.33 7.83 -0.71
N ASP A 108 15.37 8.02 -1.53
CA ASP A 108 16.23 6.98 -2.07
C ASP A 108 17.71 7.37 -1.87
N GLY A 109 18.26 6.97 -0.72
CA GLY A 109 19.59 7.41 -0.30
C GLY A 109 19.63 8.93 -0.12
N ALA A 110 20.53 9.58 -0.87
CA ALA A 110 20.69 11.05 -0.85
C ALA A 110 19.74 11.79 -1.83
N VAL A 111 18.93 11.06 -2.59
CA VAL A 111 18.05 11.63 -3.61
C VAL A 111 16.60 11.54 -3.15
N LEU A 112 15.89 12.68 -3.16
CA LEU A 112 14.45 12.68 -2.99
C LEU A 112 13.79 12.40 -4.34
N ARG A 113 13.11 11.26 -4.47
CA ARG A 113 12.42 10.85 -5.69
C ARG A 113 10.93 11.10 -5.60
N ILE A 114 10.26 11.01 -6.74
CA ILE A 114 8.79 10.97 -6.82
C ILE A 114 8.28 9.71 -6.10
N GLY A 115 7.23 9.87 -5.29
CA GLY A 115 6.51 8.77 -4.65
C GLY A 115 5.34 8.27 -5.51
N ALA A 116 4.43 7.47 -4.93
CA ALA A 116 3.23 7.01 -5.64
C ALA A 116 2.16 8.11 -5.77
N GLY A 117 2.21 9.14 -4.93
CA GLY A 117 1.22 10.22 -4.86
C GLY A 117 0.91 10.89 -6.21
N PRO A 118 1.91 11.26 -7.04
CA PRO A 118 1.63 11.86 -8.35
C PRO A 118 0.91 10.93 -9.32
N VAL A 119 1.17 9.61 -9.27
CA VAL A 119 0.44 8.63 -10.09
C VAL A 119 -1.00 8.51 -9.62
N VAL A 120 -1.22 8.47 -8.31
CA VAL A 120 -2.57 8.46 -7.71
C VAL A 120 -3.33 9.72 -8.12
N ALA A 121 -2.73 10.90 -7.99
CA ALA A 121 -3.35 12.17 -8.35
C ALA A 121 -3.66 12.26 -9.86
N ALA A 122 -2.76 11.75 -10.71
CA ALA A 122 -3.00 11.69 -12.15
C ALA A 122 -4.22 10.82 -12.48
N LEU A 123 -4.34 9.64 -11.88
CA LEU A 123 -5.51 8.78 -12.06
C LEU A 123 -6.78 9.45 -11.51
N GLU A 124 -6.74 10.00 -10.30
CA GLU A 124 -7.87 10.71 -9.66
C GLU A 124 -8.39 11.88 -10.51
N SER A 125 -7.53 12.52 -11.30
CA SER A 125 -7.94 13.63 -12.19
C SER A 125 -8.82 13.18 -13.37
N VAL A 126 -8.87 11.89 -13.69
CA VAL A 126 -9.53 11.34 -14.88
C VAL A 126 -10.53 10.21 -14.60
N ILE A 127 -10.79 9.88 -13.33
CA ILE A 127 -11.79 8.88 -12.92
C ILE A 127 -12.92 9.51 -12.11
N SER A 128 -14.09 8.87 -12.12
CA SER A 128 -15.30 9.38 -11.46
C SER A 128 -15.48 8.90 -10.00
N ARG A 129 -14.58 8.04 -9.52
CA ARG A 129 -14.65 7.44 -8.17
C ARG A 129 -13.36 7.67 -7.38
N PRO A 130 -13.43 7.74 -6.03
CA PRO A 130 -12.25 7.93 -5.22
C PRO A 130 -11.33 6.71 -5.28
N VAL A 131 -10.02 6.94 -5.15
CA VAL A 131 -9.03 5.87 -4.94
C VAL A 131 -9.05 5.43 -3.47
N THR A 132 -9.25 4.14 -3.24
CA THR A 132 -9.17 3.51 -1.91
C THR A 132 -7.72 3.53 -1.44
N LEU A 133 -7.44 4.15 -0.29
CA LEU A 133 -6.11 4.14 0.31
C LEU A 133 -6.01 3.02 1.35
N VAL A 134 -5.02 2.14 1.22
CA VAL A 134 -4.80 1.04 2.17
C VAL A 134 -3.72 1.35 3.21
N GLY A 135 -2.68 2.09 2.84
CA GLY A 135 -1.65 2.51 3.79
C GLY A 135 -2.10 3.65 4.70
N LYS A 136 -1.22 4.02 5.64
CA LYS A 136 -1.42 5.17 6.53
C LYS A 136 -1.78 6.44 5.74
N PRO A 137 -2.72 7.28 6.21
CA PRO A 137 -3.44 7.20 7.49
C PRO A 137 -4.72 6.35 7.46
N SER A 138 -4.90 5.45 6.48
CA SER A 138 -6.12 4.64 6.38
C SER A 138 -6.37 3.81 7.63
N ALA A 139 -7.63 3.75 8.07
CA ALA A 139 -8.05 2.88 9.17
C ALA A 139 -7.72 1.41 8.90
N GLU A 140 -7.83 0.97 7.64
CA GLU A 140 -7.50 -0.40 7.23
C GLU A 140 -6.06 -0.78 7.61
N PHE A 141 -5.11 0.15 7.52
CA PHE A 141 -3.72 -0.10 7.90
C PHE A 141 -3.60 -0.48 9.39
N PHE A 142 -4.22 0.33 10.26
CA PHE A 142 -4.15 0.16 11.71
C PHE A 142 -4.97 -1.04 12.15
N ASP A 143 -6.16 -1.23 11.58
CA ASP A 143 -7.03 -2.37 11.87
C ASP A 143 -6.36 -3.69 11.46
N ALA A 144 -5.73 -3.75 10.29
CA ALA A 144 -4.95 -4.92 9.87
C ALA A 144 -3.76 -5.17 10.79
N ALA A 145 -3.06 -4.12 11.24
CA ALA A 145 -1.96 -4.26 12.19
C ALA A 145 -2.42 -4.83 13.54
N LEU A 146 -3.55 -4.33 14.06
CA LEU A 146 -4.17 -4.86 15.29
C LEU A 146 -4.63 -6.31 15.12
N ARG A 147 -5.30 -6.64 14.00
CA ARG A 147 -5.71 -8.03 13.71
C ARG A 147 -4.52 -9.00 13.66
N ARG A 148 -3.42 -8.61 13.01
CA ARG A 148 -2.22 -9.45 12.89
C ARG A 148 -1.49 -9.66 14.22
N THR A 149 -1.48 -8.64 15.07
CA THR A 149 -0.79 -8.71 16.37
C THR A 149 -1.66 -9.27 17.49
N GLY A 150 -2.99 -9.21 17.35
CA GLY A 150 -3.95 -9.62 18.37
C GLY A 150 -4.06 -8.65 19.54
N PHE A 151 -3.38 -7.49 19.50
CA PHE A 151 -3.48 -6.47 20.54
C PHE A 151 -4.74 -5.62 20.37
N ARG A 152 -5.21 -5.07 21.50
CA ARG A 152 -6.32 -4.13 21.52
C ARG A 152 -5.83 -2.69 21.34
N PRO A 153 -6.65 -1.78 20.78
CA PRO A 153 -6.28 -0.37 20.62
C PRO A 153 -5.78 0.28 21.93
N GLU A 154 -6.39 -0.04 23.07
CA GLU A 154 -6.07 0.59 24.36
C GLU A 154 -4.67 0.17 24.87
N GLU A 155 -4.21 -1.00 24.46
CA GLU A 155 -2.91 -1.58 24.81
C GLU A 155 -1.82 -1.22 23.78
N THR A 156 -2.19 -0.53 22.70
CA THR A 156 -1.31 -0.22 21.58
C THR A 156 -0.98 1.27 21.54
N ILE A 157 0.25 1.58 21.14
CA ILE A 157 0.73 2.94 20.94
C ILE A 157 1.42 3.07 19.58
N MET A 158 1.04 4.07 18.81
CA MET A 158 1.73 4.44 17.57
C MET A 158 2.86 5.42 17.89
N LEU A 159 4.07 5.08 17.48
CA LEU A 159 5.20 6.00 17.43
C LEU A 159 5.50 6.30 15.96
N GLY A 160 5.60 7.58 15.60
CA GLY A 160 5.90 7.98 14.22
C GLY A 160 6.21 9.46 14.11
N ASP A 161 6.89 9.84 13.04
CA ASP A 161 7.41 11.20 12.83
C ASP A 161 6.45 12.08 11.99
N SER A 162 5.41 11.49 11.41
CA SER A 162 4.45 12.21 10.58
C SER A 162 3.11 12.42 11.26
N ILE A 163 2.80 13.67 11.58
CA ILE A 163 1.47 14.05 12.08
C ILE A 163 0.38 13.58 11.11
N LYS A 164 0.59 13.77 9.81
CA LYS A 164 -0.42 13.54 8.77
C LYS A 164 -0.77 12.06 8.60
N VAL A 165 0.23 11.18 8.60
CA VAL A 165 0.00 9.75 8.30
C VAL A 165 0.02 8.87 9.55
N ASP A 166 0.90 9.15 10.51
CA ASP A 166 1.04 8.33 11.72
C ASP A 166 0.06 8.76 12.80
N ILE A 167 0.15 10.02 13.22
CA ILE A 167 -0.58 10.50 14.40
C ILE A 167 -2.08 10.60 14.12
N ILE A 168 -2.47 11.28 13.05
CA ILE A 168 -3.89 11.42 12.68
C ILE A 168 -4.51 10.05 12.37
N GLY A 169 -3.80 9.19 11.64
CA GLY A 169 -4.28 7.85 11.30
C GLY A 169 -4.48 6.97 12.53
N ALA A 170 -3.48 6.89 13.39
CA ALA A 170 -3.52 6.06 14.59
C ALA A 170 -4.56 6.56 15.60
N ALA A 171 -4.65 7.88 15.81
CA ALA A 171 -5.67 8.46 16.67
C ALA A 171 -7.09 8.17 16.13
N GLY A 172 -7.28 8.20 14.82
CA GLY A 172 -8.54 7.81 14.17
C GLY A 172 -8.92 6.35 14.39
N ALA A 173 -7.93 5.46 14.54
CA ALA A 173 -8.11 4.05 14.89
C ALA A 173 -8.18 3.80 16.42
N GLY A 174 -8.19 4.84 17.24
CA GLY A 174 -8.31 4.73 18.71
C GLY A 174 -7.00 4.38 19.43
N LEU A 175 -5.86 4.45 18.76
CA LEU A 175 -4.55 4.22 19.38
C LEU A 175 -4.07 5.47 20.11
N ARG A 176 -3.28 5.25 21.18
CA ARG A 176 -2.44 6.31 21.74
C ARG A 176 -1.32 6.64 20.76
N THR A 177 -0.84 7.89 20.77
CA THR A 177 0.17 8.35 19.82
C THR A 177 1.33 9.08 20.50
N ILE A 178 2.54 8.86 20.02
CA ILE A 178 3.75 9.63 20.35
C ILE A 178 4.36 10.10 19.04
N LEU A 179 4.66 11.40 18.97
CA LEU A 179 5.41 12.05 17.89
C LEU A 179 6.90 12.07 18.25
#